data_AF-A0A7Y3I860-F1
#
_entry.id   AF-A0A7Y3I860-F1
#
_cell.length_a   1.000
_cell.length_b   1.000
_cell.length_c   1.000
_cell.angle_alpha   90.00
_cell.angle_beta   90.00
_cell.angle_gamma   90.00
#
_symmetry.space_group_name_H-M   'P 1'
#
loop_
_entity.id
_entity.type
_entity.pdbx_description
1 polymer ?
#
loop_
_entity_poly.entity_id
_entity_poly.type
_entity_poly.pdbx_seq_one_letter_code
_entity_poly.pdbx_strand_id
1 'polypeptide(L)'
;MPLPDFDSILDRLYSVPLSEFVAVRNEAAKALKAEGQKDEAATVQRLRKPSIAAWTVNQLRFSAPEELRALAEATRGLADAHSSPGADLPEAIRSRRKQLDHLLERSRELWEAHGVRSTKDQLRRLSGTLEAATQPGADPPPGRLFTDLEPAGFGALAGLQLAVPAPSSPPTKGRSERAGAKKPRGRGESVRVTRTADGPEPPTRKPTSQRPRPKPEDPASEDDPSPRALAAAERALGAATARLERLERLVDRAEADAAAARRRVDRDRAKLADLEARVEHARTAVEEAVARAEAKERAFAEQQQDRDSARNVVKEAKAALEALQGQ
;
A
#
# COMPACT_ATOMS: atom_id res chain seq x y z
N MET A 1 5.73 25.76 34.40
CA MET A 1 4.86 24.76 33.75
C MET A 1 5.67 23.48 33.68
N PRO A 2 5.24 22.38 34.31
CA PRO A 2 5.91 21.09 34.12
C PRO A 2 5.89 20.77 32.62
N LEU A 3 6.98 20.21 32.11
CA LEU A 3 7.11 19.87 30.70
C LEU A 3 6.00 18.88 30.33
N PRO A 4 5.43 18.98 29.11
CA PRO A 4 4.63 17.89 28.58
C PRO A 4 5.46 16.61 28.66
N ASP A 5 4.83 15.50 29.05
CA ASP A 5 5.47 14.20 29.04
C ASP A 5 6.00 13.87 27.62
N PHE A 6 6.99 12.99 27.53
CA PHE A 6 7.64 12.65 26.26
C PHE A 6 6.63 12.15 25.22
N ASP A 7 5.58 11.43 25.64
CA ASP A 7 4.52 10.95 24.76
C ASP A 7 3.65 12.08 24.21
N SER A 8 3.38 13.13 24.97
CA SER A 8 2.67 14.33 24.55
C SER A 8 3.48 15.12 23.51
N ILE A 9 4.81 15.13 23.65
CA ILE A 9 5.71 15.71 22.64
C ILE A 9 5.61 14.92 21.33
N LEU A 10 5.57 13.58 21.41
CA LEU A 10 5.40 12.73 20.24
C LEU A 10 4.00 12.88 19.61
N ASP A 11 2.94 12.95 20.41
CA ASP A 11 1.56 13.19 19.93
C ASP A 11 1.47 14.52 19.18
N ARG A 12 2.06 15.58 19.73
CA ARG A 12 2.16 16.86 19.03
C ARG A 12 2.95 16.72 17.73
N LEU A 13 4.06 15.99 17.72
CA LEU A 13 4.87 15.83 16.51
C LEU A 13 4.15 15.03 15.40
N TYR A 14 3.38 14.01 15.74
CA TYR A 14 2.67 13.20 14.74
C TYR A 14 1.30 13.78 14.34
N SER A 15 0.80 14.80 15.06
CA SER A 15 -0.46 15.51 14.73
C SER A 15 -0.28 16.71 13.81
N VAL A 16 0.94 17.21 13.57
CA VAL A 16 1.14 18.34 12.64
C VAL A 16 1.01 17.95 11.15
N PRO A 17 0.79 18.92 10.25
CA PRO A 17 0.82 18.67 8.81
C PRO A 17 2.14 18.03 8.36
N LEU A 18 2.08 17.15 7.36
CA LEU A 18 3.24 16.39 6.89
C LEU A 18 4.38 17.29 6.37
N SER A 19 4.06 18.47 5.84
CA SER A 19 5.05 19.48 5.41
C SER A 19 5.85 20.06 6.58
N GLU A 20 5.22 20.20 7.75
CA GLU A 20 5.78 20.86 8.94
C GLU A 20 6.53 19.90 9.85
N PHE A 21 6.30 18.59 9.73
CA PHE A 21 6.86 17.56 10.61
C PHE A 21 8.37 17.73 10.89
N VAL A 22 9.18 17.99 9.86
CA VAL A 22 10.64 18.11 10.02
C VAL A 22 11.03 19.38 10.80
N ALA A 23 10.32 20.49 10.58
CA ALA A 23 10.55 21.74 11.30
C ALA A 23 10.20 21.56 12.78
N VAL A 24 9.01 21.03 13.06
CA VAL A 24 8.51 20.79 14.42
C VAL A 24 9.39 19.78 15.17
N ARG A 25 9.86 18.72 14.50
CA ARG A 25 10.83 17.76 15.08
C ARG A 25 12.12 18.43 15.52
N ASN A 26 12.65 19.31 14.68
CA ASN A 26 13.92 19.99 14.96
C ASN A 26 13.77 21.01 16.09
N GLU A 27 12.64 21.71 16.16
CA GLU A 27 12.29 22.62 17.26
C GLU A 27 12.12 21.86 18.58
N ALA A 28 11.37 20.76 18.58
CA ALA A 28 11.19 19.90 19.75
C ALA A 28 12.53 19.37 20.27
N ALA A 29 13.40 18.87 19.39
CA ALA A 29 14.74 18.42 19.78
C ALA A 29 15.62 19.56 20.34
N LYS A 30 15.47 20.79 19.84
CA LYS A 30 16.19 21.96 20.36
C LYS A 30 15.69 22.35 21.75
N ALA A 31 14.37 22.33 21.97
CA ALA A 31 13.76 22.61 23.26
C ALA A 31 14.20 21.58 24.32
N LEU A 32 14.14 20.28 24.00
CA LEU A 32 14.61 19.20 24.88
C LEU A 32 16.09 19.34 25.26
N LYS A 33 16.95 19.75 24.31
CA LYS A 33 18.38 20.02 24.61
C LYS A 33 18.57 21.21 25.55
N ALA A 34 17.78 22.27 25.39
CA ALA A 34 17.86 23.46 26.25
C ALA A 34 17.48 23.14 27.71
N GLU A 35 16.59 22.17 27.89
CA GLU A 35 16.11 21.68 29.19
C GLU A 35 16.99 20.57 29.78
N GLY A 36 18.10 20.21 29.13
CA GLY A 36 19.03 19.17 29.61
C GLY A 36 18.63 17.73 29.31
N GLN A 37 17.49 17.49 28.64
CA GLN A 37 16.99 16.16 28.24
C GLN A 37 17.67 15.66 26.96
N LYS A 38 18.98 15.41 27.03
CA LYS A 38 19.81 15.08 25.85
C LYS A 38 19.40 13.77 25.15
N ASP A 39 19.02 12.75 25.91
CA ASP A 39 18.66 11.44 25.37
C ASP A 39 17.31 11.47 24.62
N GLU A 40 16.30 12.13 25.21
CA GLU A 40 15.00 12.35 24.57
C GLU A 40 15.15 13.21 23.30
N ALA A 41 15.98 14.25 23.34
CA ALA A 41 16.28 15.05 22.16
C ALA A 41 16.93 14.23 21.05
N ALA A 42 17.85 13.32 21.38
CA ALA A 42 18.47 12.41 20.42
C ALA A 42 17.46 11.44 19.81
N THR A 43 16.53 10.93 20.62
CA THR A 43 15.42 10.08 20.16
C THR A 43 14.53 10.83 19.18
N VAL A 44 14.09 12.05 19.52
CA VAL A 44 13.26 12.90 18.63
C VAL A 44 13.97 13.20 17.31
N GLN A 45 15.27 13.50 17.32
CA GLN A 45 16.02 13.74 16.07
C GLN A 45 16.10 12.51 15.15
N ARG A 46 16.10 11.30 15.72
CA ARG A 46 16.15 10.04 14.97
C ARG A 46 14.80 9.67 14.34
N LEU A 47 13.71 10.32 14.73
CA LEU A 47 12.39 10.07 14.15
C LEU A 47 12.38 10.39 12.66
N ARG A 48 11.89 9.43 11.89
CA ARG A 48 11.74 9.54 10.43
C ARG A 48 10.47 10.31 10.11
N LYS A 49 10.50 11.07 9.02
CA LYS A 49 9.30 11.66 8.45
C LYS A 49 8.36 10.53 8.02
N PRO A 50 7.08 10.53 8.44
CA PRO A 50 6.13 9.53 8.01
C PRO A 50 5.92 9.55 6.49
N SER A 51 5.57 8.40 5.93
CA SER A 51 4.95 8.34 4.61
C SER A 51 3.57 8.99 4.63
N ILE A 52 3.00 9.30 3.46
CA ILE A 52 1.67 9.92 3.38
C ILE A 52 0.58 9.01 3.98
N ALA A 53 0.63 7.69 3.73
CA ALA A 53 -0.34 6.76 4.30
C ALA A 53 -0.18 6.64 5.82
N ALA A 54 1.05 6.48 6.32
CA ALA A 54 1.33 6.46 7.76
C ALA A 54 0.88 7.74 8.47
N TRP A 55 1.19 8.91 7.88
CA TRP A 55 0.72 10.20 8.39
C TRP A 55 -0.80 10.26 8.44
N THR A 56 -1.49 9.82 7.39
CA THR A 56 -2.97 9.83 7.33
C THR A 56 -3.58 9.00 8.46
N VAL A 57 -3.07 7.78 8.69
CA VAL A 57 -3.55 6.93 9.79
C VAL A 57 -3.25 7.56 11.15
N ASN A 58 -2.08 8.20 11.31
CA ASN A 58 -1.79 8.96 12.53
C ASN A 58 -2.77 10.11 12.74
N GLN A 59 -3.10 10.87 11.70
CA GLN A 59 -4.07 11.96 11.77
C GLN A 59 -5.45 11.47 12.18
N LEU A 60 -5.92 10.37 11.58
CA LEU A 60 -7.21 9.76 11.95
C LEU A 60 -7.25 9.32 13.42
N ARG A 61 -6.12 8.92 14.03
CA ARG A 61 -6.05 8.62 15.48
C ARG A 61 -6.30 9.85 16.35
N PHE A 62 -6.04 11.05 15.84
CA PHE A 62 -6.27 12.30 16.57
C PHE A 62 -7.63 12.93 16.24
N SER A 63 -8.05 12.89 14.97
CA SER A 63 -9.28 13.54 14.51
C SER A 63 -10.53 12.65 14.49
N ALA A 64 -10.36 11.33 14.38
CA ALA A 64 -11.44 10.36 14.25
C ALA A 64 -11.17 9.03 15.01
N PRO A 65 -10.85 9.07 16.32
CA PRO A 65 -10.47 7.88 17.08
C PRO A 65 -11.58 6.82 17.15
N GLU A 66 -12.85 7.24 17.22
CA GLU A 66 -13.99 6.33 17.24
C GLU A 66 -14.16 5.56 15.93
N GLU A 67 -13.87 6.18 14.80
CA GLU A 67 -13.98 5.54 13.48
C GLU A 67 -12.87 4.52 13.25
N LEU A 68 -11.65 4.83 13.70
CA LEU A 68 -10.56 3.84 13.74
C LEU A 68 -10.88 2.67 14.67
N ARG A 69 -11.51 2.93 15.82
CA ARG A 69 -11.98 1.87 16.74
C ARG A 69 -13.03 1.00 16.07
N ALA A 70 -13.99 1.57 15.36
CA ALA A 70 -15.01 0.84 14.61
C ALA A 70 -14.39 -0.08 13.53
N LEU A 71 -13.36 0.39 12.80
CA LEU A 71 -12.63 -0.47 11.87
C LEU A 71 -11.90 -1.61 12.60
N ALA A 72 -11.23 -1.33 13.73
CA ALA A 72 -10.55 -2.35 14.52
C ALA A 72 -11.50 -3.40 15.11
N GLU A 73 -12.70 -3.00 15.52
CA GLU A 73 -13.77 -3.89 15.95
C GLU A 73 -14.28 -4.77 14.81
N ALA A 74 -14.56 -4.18 13.64
CA ALA A 74 -14.97 -4.95 12.47
C ALA A 74 -13.88 -5.93 11.99
N THR A 75 -12.60 -5.54 12.09
CA THR A 75 -11.45 -6.41 11.80
C THR A 75 -11.39 -7.59 12.76
N ARG A 76 -11.57 -7.37 14.07
CA ARG A 76 -11.66 -8.45 15.07
C ARG A 76 -12.86 -9.37 14.82
N GLY A 77 -14.04 -8.80 14.63
CA GLY A 77 -15.27 -9.57 14.35
C GLY A 77 -15.13 -10.45 13.11
N LEU A 78 -14.40 -10.00 12.09
CA LEU A 78 -14.09 -10.83 10.93
C LEU A 78 -13.12 -11.97 11.25
N ALA A 79 -12.08 -11.74 12.05
CA ALA A 79 -11.15 -12.78 12.48
C ALA A 79 -11.86 -13.85 13.35
N ASP A 80 -12.76 -13.41 14.23
CA ASP A 80 -13.59 -14.28 15.06
C ASP A 80 -14.55 -15.11 14.19
N ALA A 81 -15.21 -14.48 13.21
CA ALA A 81 -16.10 -15.17 12.26
C ALA A 81 -15.37 -16.22 11.40
N HIS A 82 -14.09 -16.03 11.08
CA HIS A 82 -13.28 -17.04 10.40
C HIS A 82 -12.97 -18.26 11.29
N SER A 83 -12.93 -18.06 12.61
CA SER A 83 -12.52 -19.09 13.57
C SER A 83 -13.71 -19.84 14.18
N SER A 84 -14.94 -19.38 13.97
CA SER A 84 -16.14 -19.89 14.63
C SER A 84 -17.12 -20.54 13.63
N PRO A 85 -17.44 -21.85 13.77
CA PRO A 85 -18.46 -22.51 12.96
C PRO A 85 -19.84 -21.87 13.17
N GLY A 86 -20.51 -21.46 12.09
CA GLY A 86 -21.86 -20.87 12.13
C GLY A 86 -21.91 -19.35 12.26
N ALA A 87 -20.77 -18.65 12.27
CA ALA A 87 -20.74 -17.19 12.21
C ALA A 87 -21.18 -16.66 10.82
N ASP A 88 -21.83 -15.49 10.80
CA ASP A 88 -22.21 -14.78 9.56
C ASP A 88 -20.98 -14.08 8.95
N LEU A 89 -20.15 -14.88 8.28
CA LEU A 89 -18.97 -14.41 7.58
C LEU A 89 -19.28 -13.33 6.52
N PRO A 90 -20.34 -13.46 5.69
CA PRO A 90 -20.74 -12.41 4.77
C PRO A 90 -21.01 -11.06 5.46
N GLU A 91 -21.69 -11.04 6.60
CA GLU A 91 -21.96 -9.80 7.34
C GLU A 91 -20.67 -9.20 7.93
N ALA A 92 -19.79 -10.02 8.49
CA ALA A 92 -18.51 -9.53 9.01
C ALA A 92 -17.64 -8.89 7.91
N ILE A 93 -17.63 -9.47 6.70
CA ILE A 93 -16.94 -8.90 5.54
C ILE A 93 -17.56 -7.56 5.13
N ARG A 94 -18.90 -7.48 5.04
CA ARG A 94 -19.61 -6.24 4.71
C ARG A 94 -19.35 -5.14 5.73
N SER A 95 -19.40 -5.46 7.02
CA SER A 95 -19.14 -4.52 8.10
C SER A 95 -17.71 -3.96 8.02
N ARG A 96 -16.68 -4.82 7.86
CA ARG A 96 -15.29 -4.36 7.70
C ARG A 96 -15.12 -3.45 6.49
N ARG A 97 -15.67 -3.86 5.34
CA ARG A 97 -15.60 -3.08 4.10
C ARG A 97 -16.24 -1.70 4.27
N LYS A 98 -17.40 -1.62 4.92
CA LYS A 98 -18.10 -0.36 5.19
C LYS A 98 -17.24 0.60 6.02
N GLN A 99 -16.61 0.12 7.09
CA GLN A 99 -15.76 0.97 7.93
C GLN A 99 -14.49 1.43 7.20
N LEU A 100 -13.90 0.55 6.38
CA LEU A 100 -12.74 0.89 5.57
C LEU A 100 -13.08 1.95 4.51
N ASP A 101 -14.18 1.78 3.78
CA ASP A 101 -14.64 2.73 2.76
C ASP A 101 -14.94 4.10 3.39
N HIS A 102 -15.52 4.14 4.59
CA HIS A 102 -15.76 5.36 5.37
C HIS A 102 -14.46 6.11 5.70
N LEU A 103 -13.45 5.41 6.23
CA LEU A 103 -12.16 6.00 6.56
C LEU A 103 -11.38 6.44 5.32
N LEU A 104 -11.50 5.73 4.20
CA LEU A 104 -10.90 6.14 2.93
C LEU A 104 -11.51 7.44 2.41
N GLU A 105 -12.81 7.67 2.59
CA GLU A 105 -13.45 8.94 2.21
C GLU A 105 -12.98 10.10 3.10
N ARG A 106 -13.01 9.92 4.43
CA ARG A 106 -12.43 10.88 5.40
C ARG A 106 -10.97 11.22 5.08
N SER A 107 -10.21 10.25 4.62
CA SER A 107 -8.81 10.45 4.24
C SER A 107 -8.65 11.27 2.97
N ARG A 108 -9.60 11.18 2.01
CA ARG A 108 -9.62 12.05 0.83
C ARG A 108 -9.89 13.49 1.22
N GLU A 109 -10.87 13.72 2.11
CA GLU A 109 -11.17 15.05 2.65
C GLU A 109 -9.93 15.64 3.35
N LEU A 110 -9.23 14.83 4.16
CA LEU A 110 -7.98 15.24 4.81
C LEU A 110 -6.90 15.59 3.77
N TRP A 111 -6.73 14.78 2.72
CA TRP A 111 -5.75 15.07 1.67
C TRP A 111 -6.09 16.34 0.90
N GLU A 112 -7.36 16.55 0.57
CA GLU A 112 -7.83 17.76 -0.12
C GLU A 112 -7.58 19.02 0.74
N ALA A 113 -7.89 18.98 2.03
CA ALA A 113 -7.63 20.07 2.97
C ALA A 113 -6.14 20.45 3.06
N HIS A 114 -5.24 19.50 2.77
CA HIS A 114 -3.79 19.70 2.76
C HIS A 114 -3.19 19.81 1.33
N GLY A 115 -4.02 19.97 0.30
CA GLY A 115 -3.57 20.14 -1.09
C GLY A 115 -2.91 18.90 -1.70
N VAL A 116 -3.15 17.71 -1.14
CA VAL A 116 -2.66 16.44 -1.64
C VAL A 116 -3.70 15.83 -2.57
N ARG A 117 -3.33 15.57 -3.83
CA ARG A 117 -4.23 14.90 -4.78
C ARG A 117 -4.30 13.41 -4.50
N SER A 118 -5.51 12.90 -4.28
CA SER A 118 -5.80 11.47 -4.14
C SER A 118 -5.60 10.71 -5.45
N THR A 119 -4.63 9.78 -5.49
CA THR A 119 -4.44 8.81 -6.57
C THR A 119 -4.90 7.42 -6.16
N LYS A 120 -5.21 6.55 -7.14
CA LYS A 120 -5.57 5.15 -6.87
C LYS A 120 -4.49 4.39 -6.12
N ASP A 121 -3.21 4.65 -6.43
CA ASP A 121 -2.09 3.98 -5.75
C ASP A 121 -1.96 4.41 -4.28
N GLN A 122 -2.12 5.71 -4.00
CA GLN A 122 -2.10 6.20 -2.62
C GLN A 122 -3.26 5.64 -1.79
N LEU A 123 -4.48 5.59 -2.36
CA LEU A 123 -5.63 5.01 -1.67
C LEU A 123 -5.43 3.52 -1.40
N ARG A 124 -4.82 2.78 -2.32
CA ARG A 124 -4.48 1.36 -2.13
C ARG A 124 -3.49 1.17 -0.98
N ARG A 125 -2.40 1.97 -0.92
CA ARG A 125 -1.41 1.91 0.17
C ARG A 125 -2.02 2.29 1.51
N LEU A 126 -2.86 3.33 1.52
CA LEU A 126 -3.59 3.76 2.70
C LEU A 126 -4.53 2.66 3.21
N SER A 127 -5.28 2.03 2.31
CA SER A 127 -6.16 0.90 2.64
C SER A 127 -5.39 -0.22 3.34
N GLY A 128 -4.26 -0.66 2.76
CA GLY A 128 -3.41 -1.69 3.37
C GLY A 128 -2.85 -1.26 4.73
N THR A 129 -2.45 0.02 4.85
CA THR A 129 -1.92 0.56 6.11
C THR A 129 -3.01 0.65 7.19
N LEU A 130 -4.23 1.05 6.86
CA LEU A 130 -5.38 1.07 7.77
C LEU A 130 -5.74 -0.34 8.24
N GLU A 131 -5.83 -1.30 7.32
CA GLU A 131 -6.13 -2.69 7.66
C GLU A 131 -5.05 -3.30 8.55
N ALA A 132 -3.77 -3.01 8.30
CA ALA A 132 -2.66 -3.49 9.11
C ALA A 132 -2.60 -2.80 10.49
N ALA A 133 -2.79 -1.48 10.54
CA ALA A 133 -2.71 -0.70 11.78
C ALA A 133 -3.90 -0.96 12.73
N THR A 134 -4.98 -1.55 12.24
CA THR A 134 -6.17 -1.93 13.04
C THR A 134 -6.20 -3.41 13.42
N GLN A 135 -5.18 -4.20 13.04
CA GLN A 135 -5.05 -5.57 13.54
C GLN A 135 -4.75 -5.60 15.03
N PRO A 136 -5.19 -6.65 15.76
CA PRO A 136 -4.74 -6.91 17.12
C PRO A 136 -3.22 -7.00 17.20
N GLY A 137 -2.60 -6.25 18.12
CA GLY A 137 -1.15 -6.27 18.33
C GLY A 137 -0.34 -5.49 17.28
N ALA A 138 -0.97 -4.60 16.50
CA ALA A 138 -0.25 -3.71 15.60
C ALA A 138 0.80 -2.86 16.34
N ASP A 139 2.06 -2.96 15.88
CA ASP A 139 3.20 -2.23 16.42
C ASP A 139 4.04 -1.61 15.27
N PRO A 140 4.26 -0.29 15.25
CA PRO A 140 3.74 0.72 16.19
C PRO A 140 2.23 0.97 16.01
N PRO A 141 1.53 1.41 17.07
CA PRO A 141 0.11 1.73 16.98
C PRO A 141 -0.14 2.99 16.10
N PRO A 142 -1.39 3.19 15.63
CA PRO A 142 -1.81 4.46 15.05
C PRO A 142 -1.39 5.65 15.94
N GLY A 143 -0.88 6.71 15.32
CA GLY A 143 -0.31 7.87 16.01
C GLY A 143 1.21 7.83 16.14
N ARG A 144 1.86 6.71 15.79
CA ARG A 144 3.33 6.56 15.82
C ARG A 144 3.89 5.94 14.53
N LEU A 145 3.07 5.78 13.49
CA LEU A 145 3.49 5.17 12.23
C LEU A 145 4.43 6.10 11.46
N PHE A 146 5.52 5.55 10.92
CA PHE A 146 6.44 6.28 10.03
C PHE A 146 6.57 5.66 8.63
N THR A 147 6.10 4.43 8.44
CA THR A 147 6.12 3.71 7.16
C THR A 147 4.74 3.15 6.87
N ASP A 148 4.45 2.92 5.59
CA ASP A 148 3.27 2.15 5.17
C ASP A 148 3.36 0.77 5.81
N LEU A 149 2.22 0.26 6.27
CA LEU A 149 2.10 -1.10 6.78
C LEU A 149 1.37 -1.96 5.73
N GLU A 150 1.77 -3.22 5.62
CA GLU A 150 1.08 -4.22 4.82
C GLU A 150 0.40 -5.22 5.76
N PRO A 151 -0.82 -5.71 5.45
CA PRO A 151 -1.51 -6.68 6.29
C PRO A 151 -0.65 -7.94 6.53
N ALA A 152 -0.65 -8.43 7.77
CA ALA A 152 -0.02 -9.71 8.11
C ALA A 152 -0.65 -10.84 7.27
N GLY A 153 0.13 -11.42 6.36
CA GLY A 153 -0.32 -12.40 5.37
C GLY A 153 0.25 -12.17 3.97
N PHE A 154 0.51 -10.90 3.60
CA PHE A 154 1.17 -10.60 2.31
C PHE A 154 2.70 -10.81 2.36
N GLY A 155 3.32 -10.59 3.53
CA GLY A 155 4.75 -10.89 3.75
C GLY A 155 5.07 -12.39 3.68
N ALA A 156 4.13 -13.26 4.08
CA ALA A 156 4.29 -14.72 3.98
C ALA A 156 4.23 -15.21 2.52
N LEU A 157 3.46 -14.53 1.67
CA LEU A 157 3.40 -14.83 0.22
C LEU A 157 4.57 -14.20 -0.55
N ALA A 158 5.11 -13.07 -0.09
CA ALA A 158 6.36 -12.52 -0.60
C ALA A 158 7.57 -13.41 -0.29
N GLY A 159 7.53 -14.15 0.83
CA GLY A 159 8.50 -15.19 1.19
C GLY A 159 8.37 -16.50 0.38
N LEU A 160 7.32 -16.66 -0.43
CA LEU A 160 7.09 -17.79 -1.33
C LEU A 160 7.40 -17.48 -2.81
N GLN A 161 8.12 -16.39 -3.09
CA GLN A 161 8.66 -16.16 -4.42
C GLN A 161 9.80 -17.15 -4.71
N LEU A 162 9.55 -17.99 -5.72
CA LEU A 162 10.49 -18.83 -6.46
C LEU A 162 11.93 -18.33 -6.35
N ALA A 163 12.78 -19.15 -5.75
CA ALA A 163 14.22 -19.00 -5.75
C ALA A 163 14.74 -18.88 -7.19
N VAL A 164 15.02 -17.66 -7.62
CA VAL A 164 15.97 -17.39 -8.71
C VAL A 164 17.29 -17.06 -8.02
N PRO A 165 18.35 -17.86 -8.17
CA PRO A 165 19.62 -17.59 -7.49
C PRO A 165 20.24 -16.32 -8.08
N ALA A 166 20.47 -15.32 -7.22
CA ALA A 166 21.32 -14.18 -7.53
C ALA A 166 22.79 -14.61 -7.54
N PRO A 167 23.63 -14.13 -8.49
CA PRO A 167 25.06 -14.44 -8.49
C PRO A 167 25.77 -13.76 -7.31
N SER A 168 26.39 -14.59 -6.48
CA SER A 168 27.20 -14.23 -5.32
C SER A 168 28.43 -13.41 -5.73
N SER A 169 28.60 -12.23 -5.13
CA SER A 169 29.92 -11.57 -5.05
C SER A 169 30.59 -11.94 -3.72
N PRO A 170 31.85 -12.39 -3.72
CA PRO A 170 32.54 -12.81 -2.49
C PRO A 170 33.04 -11.62 -1.67
N PRO A 171 33.17 -11.77 -0.34
CA PRO A 171 33.59 -10.69 0.55
C PRO A 171 35.12 -10.65 0.67
N THR A 172 35.71 -9.47 0.75
CA THR A 172 37.08 -9.32 1.28
C THR A 172 37.17 -8.16 2.27
N LYS A 173 37.58 -8.49 3.49
CA LYS A 173 38.20 -7.58 4.46
C LYS A 173 39.60 -8.12 4.78
N GLY A 174 40.60 -7.26 4.67
CA GLY A 174 41.65 -7.13 5.69
C GLY A 174 43.03 -7.79 5.45
N ARG A 175 44.02 -6.90 5.24
CA ARG A 175 45.30 -6.79 6.01
C ARG A 175 46.62 -7.30 5.40
N SER A 176 47.48 -6.32 5.09
CA SER A 176 48.90 -6.13 5.48
C SER A 176 50.06 -6.94 4.87
N GLU A 177 50.98 -6.14 4.31
CA GLU A 177 52.46 -6.14 4.44
C GLU A 177 53.41 -6.98 3.56
N ARG A 178 54.29 -6.19 2.91
CA ARG A 178 55.76 -6.29 2.76
C ARG A 178 56.39 -7.00 1.55
N ALA A 179 57.18 -6.16 0.86
CA ALA A 179 58.56 -6.36 0.40
C ALA A 179 58.83 -6.86 -1.02
N GLY A 180 59.80 -6.20 -1.68
CA GLY A 180 60.64 -6.82 -2.71
C GLY A 180 60.77 -6.04 -4.01
N ALA A 181 61.83 -5.24 -4.13
CA ALA A 181 62.23 -4.52 -5.33
C ALA A 181 62.81 -5.43 -6.45
N LYS A 182 62.62 -5.05 -7.73
CA LYS A 182 63.68 -4.86 -8.76
C LYS A 182 63.09 -4.60 -10.17
N LYS A 183 63.68 -3.62 -10.88
CA LYS A 183 63.58 -3.30 -12.33
C LYS A 183 64.29 -4.40 -13.17
N PRO A 184 64.06 -4.58 -14.51
CA PRO A 184 64.14 -3.51 -15.53
C PRO A 184 63.26 -3.60 -16.82
N ARG A 185 63.22 -2.44 -17.51
CA ARG A 185 63.11 -2.11 -18.95
C ARG A 185 62.18 -2.90 -19.91
N GLY A 186 61.36 -2.15 -20.68
CA GLY A 186 60.99 -2.52 -22.05
C GLY A 186 59.69 -1.90 -22.62
N ARG A 187 59.81 -0.74 -23.30
CA ARG A 187 59.19 -0.34 -24.59
C ARG A 187 57.65 -0.40 -24.81
N GLY A 188 57.08 0.76 -25.21
CA GLY A 188 55.85 0.98 -26.02
C GLY A 188 54.53 0.70 -25.30
N GLU A 189 53.40 1.35 -25.56
CA GLU A 189 53.00 2.45 -26.44
C GLU A 189 51.62 2.92 -25.92
N SER A 190 51.41 4.24 -25.97
CA SER A 190 50.14 4.99 -26.05
C SER A 190 48.91 4.65 -25.16
N VAL A 191 48.50 5.68 -24.41
CA VAL A 191 47.22 6.43 -24.50
C VAL A 191 46.70 6.71 -23.09
N ARG A 192 46.76 8.01 -22.75
CA ARG A 192 46.32 8.61 -21.51
C ARG A 192 44.95 9.25 -21.72
N VAL A 193 43.92 8.77 -21.03
CA VAL A 193 42.87 9.65 -20.48
C VAL A 193 42.33 8.99 -19.21
N THR A 194 42.56 9.64 -18.05
CA THR A 194 41.54 9.70 -16.99
C THR A 194 41.81 10.90 -16.07
N ARG A 195 40.68 11.41 -15.55
CA ARG A 195 40.48 12.13 -14.28
C ARG A 195 41.02 13.55 -14.18
N THR A 196 40.15 14.56 -14.14
CA THR A 196 39.29 15.05 -13.01
C THR A 196 40.03 15.76 -11.89
N ALA A 197 39.42 16.88 -11.54
CA ALA A 197 39.18 17.42 -10.20
C ALA A 197 40.11 18.51 -9.66
N ASP A 198 39.39 19.48 -9.07
CA ASP A 198 39.72 20.40 -7.98
C ASP A 198 40.45 21.72 -8.28
N GLY A 199 40.01 22.75 -7.54
CA GLY A 199 40.29 24.20 -7.68
C GLY A 199 41.74 24.61 -7.34
N PRO A 200 42.06 25.85 -6.89
CA PRO A 200 41.20 26.93 -6.36
C PRO A 200 41.52 28.36 -6.92
N GLU A 201 40.62 29.33 -6.66
CA GLU A 201 40.92 30.78 -6.74
C GLU A 201 41.86 31.19 -5.59
N PRO A 202 42.82 32.14 -5.79
CA PRO A 202 42.63 33.54 -5.34
C PRO A 202 43.53 34.57 -6.11
N PRO A 203 43.75 35.84 -5.69
CA PRO A 203 42.87 36.87 -5.12
C PRO A 203 42.91 38.23 -5.88
N THR A 204 42.01 39.12 -5.43
CA THR A 204 41.83 40.54 -5.76
C THR A 204 43.08 41.44 -5.83
N ARG A 205 43.16 42.31 -6.85
CA ARG A 205 43.68 43.70 -6.76
C ARG A 205 42.97 44.62 -7.78
N LYS A 206 42.27 45.66 -7.28
CA LYS A 206 41.98 46.93 -8.00
C LYS A 206 43.25 47.83 -7.85
N PRO A 207 43.54 48.86 -8.68
CA PRO A 207 42.53 49.85 -9.14
C PRO A 207 42.75 50.55 -10.51
N THR A 208 41.69 51.25 -10.92
CA THR A 208 41.66 52.48 -11.77
C THR A 208 42.42 52.51 -13.10
N SER A 209 41.65 52.60 -14.20
CA SER A 209 41.71 53.79 -15.09
C SER A 209 40.53 53.82 -16.06
N GLN A 210 39.78 54.91 -15.98
CA GLN A 210 39.03 55.62 -17.03
C GLN A 210 38.51 54.79 -18.21
N ARG A 211 37.22 54.48 -18.15
CA ARG A 211 36.44 53.97 -19.29
C ARG A 211 35.82 55.18 -20.00
N PRO A 212 36.16 55.49 -21.26
CA PRO A 212 35.33 56.37 -22.07
C PRO A 212 34.00 55.65 -22.28
N ARG A 213 32.87 56.34 -22.13
CA ARG A 213 31.57 55.81 -22.51
C ARG A 213 31.59 55.57 -24.03
N PRO A 214 31.40 54.35 -24.55
CA PRO A 214 31.04 54.19 -25.94
C PRO A 214 29.61 54.69 -26.13
N LYS A 215 29.40 55.44 -27.20
CA LYS A 215 28.10 55.89 -27.70
C LYS A 215 27.17 54.68 -27.92
N PRO A 216 25.84 54.86 -27.82
CA PRO A 216 24.91 53.83 -28.30
C PRO A 216 25.01 53.80 -29.83
N GLU A 217 25.74 52.82 -30.36
CA GLU A 217 25.80 52.51 -31.79
C GLU A 217 24.78 51.41 -32.09
N ASP A 218 23.83 51.78 -32.95
CA ASP A 218 22.90 51.05 -33.82
C ASP A 218 22.29 49.68 -33.43
N PRO A 219 20.94 49.55 -33.49
CA PRO A 219 20.24 48.27 -33.43
C PRO A 219 20.17 47.64 -34.83
N ALA A 220 21.28 47.15 -35.40
CA ALA A 220 21.24 46.37 -36.64
C ALA A 220 22.56 45.63 -36.92
N SER A 221 22.86 44.62 -36.12
CA SER A 221 23.66 43.49 -36.60
C SER A 221 22.71 42.30 -36.69
N GLU A 222 22.13 42.07 -37.87
CA GLU A 222 21.59 40.75 -38.20
C GLU A 222 22.78 39.79 -38.24
N ASP A 223 23.13 39.23 -37.08
CA ASP A 223 24.15 38.19 -36.95
C ASP A 223 23.61 36.94 -37.66
N ASP A 224 23.97 36.80 -38.93
CA ASP A 224 23.68 35.61 -39.72
C ASP A 224 24.28 34.41 -38.97
N PRO A 225 23.46 33.43 -38.53
CA PRO A 225 23.93 32.37 -37.65
C PRO A 225 25.03 31.59 -38.37
N SER A 226 26.20 31.52 -37.75
CA SER A 226 27.33 30.76 -38.29
C SER A 226 26.85 29.38 -38.76
N PRO A 227 27.30 28.86 -39.92
CA PRO A 227 26.88 27.55 -40.44
C PRO A 227 26.98 26.40 -39.42
N ARG A 228 27.89 26.52 -38.45
CA ARG A 228 28.03 25.57 -37.34
C ARG A 228 26.87 25.62 -36.34
N ALA A 229 26.33 26.80 -36.07
CA ALA A 229 25.18 27.01 -35.19
C ALA A 229 23.90 26.44 -35.82
N LEU A 230 23.68 26.68 -37.13
CA LEU A 230 22.57 26.08 -37.88
C LEU A 230 22.66 24.54 -37.86
N ALA A 231 23.81 23.97 -38.19
CA ALA A 231 24.02 22.52 -38.16
C ALA A 231 23.88 21.91 -36.74
N ALA A 232 24.12 22.68 -35.69
CA ALA A 232 23.87 22.24 -34.30
C ALA A 232 22.37 22.28 -33.97
N ALA A 233 21.66 23.31 -34.41
CA ALA A 233 20.21 23.43 -34.25
C ALA A 233 19.45 22.33 -35.01
N GLU A 234 19.84 22.02 -36.25
CA GLU A 234 19.26 20.92 -37.03
C GLU A 234 19.45 19.55 -36.36
N ARG A 235 20.64 19.29 -35.81
CA ARG A 235 20.91 18.07 -35.04
C ARG A 235 20.08 18.01 -33.76
N ALA A 236 19.93 19.14 -33.06
CA ALA A 236 19.10 19.22 -31.87
C ALA A 236 17.62 18.98 -32.21
N LEU A 237 17.12 19.55 -33.32
CA LEU A 237 15.77 19.30 -33.83
C LEU A 237 15.57 17.82 -34.17
N GLY A 238 16.48 17.21 -34.93
CA GLY A 238 16.42 15.78 -35.25
C GLY A 238 16.42 14.88 -34.01
N ALA A 239 17.23 15.21 -33.00
CA ALA A 239 17.23 14.50 -31.73
C ALA A 239 15.91 14.68 -30.94
N ALA A 240 15.34 15.88 -30.95
CA ALA A 240 14.06 16.19 -30.32
C ALA A 240 12.90 15.45 -31.01
N THR A 241 12.85 15.44 -32.35
CA THR A 241 11.85 14.70 -33.13
C THR A 241 11.95 13.19 -32.87
N ALA A 242 13.15 12.61 -32.92
CA ALA A 242 13.34 11.19 -32.62
C ALA A 242 12.96 10.84 -31.17
N ARG A 243 13.10 11.79 -30.23
CA ARG A 243 12.62 11.62 -28.85
C ARG A 243 11.09 11.69 -28.79
N LEU A 244 10.45 12.61 -29.50
CA LEU A 244 8.99 12.71 -29.58
C LEU A 244 8.39 11.41 -30.12
N GLU A 245 8.85 10.92 -31.27
CA GLU A 245 8.35 9.67 -31.85
C GLU A 245 8.53 8.45 -30.91
N ARG A 246 9.62 8.43 -30.14
CA ARG A 246 9.81 7.37 -29.13
C ARG A 246 8.78 7.48 -28.00
N LEU A 247 8.48 8.69 -27.54
CA LEU A 247 7.48 8.92 -26.50
C LEU A 247 6.08 8.58 -27.00
N GLU A 248 5.73 8.97 -28.23
CA GLU A 248 4.44 8.60 -28.86
C GLU A 248 4.28 7.08 -28.93
N ARG A 249 5.30 6.36 -29.41
CA ARG A 249 5.30 4.88 -29.42
C ARG A 249 5.15 4.26 -28.03
N LEU A 250 5.64 4.91 -26.98
CA LEU A 250 5.46 4.43 -25.60
C LEU A 250 4.05 4.70 -25.09
N VAL A 251 3.46 5.84 -25.45
CA VAL A 251 2.05 6.16 -25.15
C VAL A 251 1.13 5.16 -25.84
N ASP A 252 1.31 4.91 -27.14
CA ASP A 252 0.49 3.95 -27.89
C ASP A 252 0.52 2.54 -27.27
N ARG A 253 1.71 2.09 -26.85
CA ARG A 253 1.86 0.79 -26.15
C ARG A 253 1.15 0.79 -24.80
N ALA A 254 1.33 1.84 -24.01
CA ALA A 254 0.67 1.96 -22.72
C ALA A 254 -0.86 1.99 -22.85
N GLU A 255 -1.38 2.64 -23.89
CA GLU A 255 -2.82 2.65 -24.20
C GLU A 255 -3.32 1.27 -24.64
N ALA A 256 -2.56 0.56 -25.49
CA ALA A 256 -2.90 -0.80 -25.90
C ALA A 256 -2.90 -1.77 -24.70
N ASP A 257 -1.90 -1.69 -23.83
CA ASP A 257 -1.82 -2.49 -22.60
C ASP A 257 -2.97 -2.17 -21.64
N ALA A 258 -3.32 -0.88 -21.48
CA ALA A 258 -4.46 -0.46 -20.68
C ALA A 258 -5.79 -0.98 -21.26
N ALA A 259 -5.95 -0.97 -22.58
CA ALA A 259 -7.13 -1.54 -23.23
C ALA A 259 -7.22 -3.06 -23.03
N ALA A 260 -6.11 -3.78 -23.16
CA ALA A 260 -6.05 -5.21 -22.91
C ALA A 260 -6.37 -5.57 -21.45
N ALA A 261 -5.87 -4.78 -20.50
CA ALA A 261 -6.16 -4.93 -19.07
C ALA A 261 -7.66 -4.70 -18.78
N ARG A 262 -8.27 -3.66 -19.37
CA ARG A 262 -9.73 -3.41 -19.25
C ARG A 262 -10.55 -4.60 -19.75
N ARG A 263 -10.21 -5.14 -20.93
CA ARG A 263 -10.88 -6.35 -21.47
C ARG A 263 -10.71 -7.59 -20.59
N ARG A 264 -9.61 -7.73 -19.83
CA ARG A 264 -9.47 -8.80 -18.84
C ARG A 264 -10.43 -8.60 -17.68
N VAL A 265 -10.47 -7.38 -17.11
CA VAL A 265 -11.39 -7.03 -16.03
C VAL A 265 -12.84 -7.29 -16.42
N ASP A 266 -13.26 -6.88 -17.62
CA ASP A 266 -14.64 -7.08 -18.07
C ASP A 266 -14.99 -8.57 -18.25
N ARG A 267 -14.05 -9.38 -18.75
CA ARG A 267 -14.23 -10.84 -18.83
C ARG A 267 -14.34 -11.50 -17.45
N ASP A 268 -13.50 -11.08 -16.51
CA ASP A 268 -13.51 -11.65 -15.16
C ASP A 268 -14.77 -11.23 -14.40
N ARG A 269 -15.28 -10.01 -14.62
CA ARG A 269 -16.60 -9.58 -14.13
C ARG A 269 -17.75 -10.41 -14.70
N ALA A 270 -17.72 -10.70 -16.00
CA ALA A 270 -18.75 -11.54 -16.63
C ALA A 270 -18.73 -12.96 -16.04
N LYS A 271 -17.55 -13.53 -15.79
CA LYS A 271 -17.42 -14.83 -15.11
C LYS A 271 -17.92 -14.80 -13.67
N LEU A 272 -17.64 -13.72 -12.94
CA LEU A 272 -18.14 -13.57 -11.57
C LEU A 272 -19.67 -13.57 -11.55
N ALA A 273 -20.31 -12.81 -12.44
CA ALA A 273 -21.77 -12.78 -12.55
C ALA A 273 -22.37 -14.16 -12.89
N ASP A 274 -21.73 -14.93 -13.79
CA ASP A 274 -22.15 -16.31 -14.09
C ASP A 274 -22.05 -17.23 -12.85
N LEU A 275 -20.92 -17.14 -12.13
CA LEU A 275 -20.71 -17.94 -10.92
C LEU A 275 -21.71 -17.58 -9.80
N GLU A 276 -22.00 -16.29 -9.61
CA GLU A 276 -23.02 -15.83 -8.66
C GLU A 276 -24.41 -16.38 -9.01
N ALA A 277 -24.80 -16.31 -10.29
CA ALA A 277 -26.08 -16.88 -10.74
C ALA A 277 -26.15 -18.40 -10.51
N ARG A 278 -25.04 -19.12 -10.71
CA ARG A 278 -24.96 -20.57 -10.45
C ARG A 278 -25.07 -20.91 -8.97
N VAL A 279 -24.48 -20.10 -8.09
CA VAL A 279 -24.59 -20.26 -6.63
C VAL A 279 -26.03 -20.05 -6.18
N GLU A 280 -26.70 -18.99 -6.64
CA GLU A 280 -28.10 -18.73 -6.30
C GLU A 280 -29.04 -19.83 -6.81
N HIS A 281 -28.79 -20.34 -8.03
CA HIS A 281 -29.54 -21.47 -8.56
C HIS A 281 -29.33 -22.75 -7.74
N ALA A 282 -28.08 -23.06 -7.38
CA ALA A 282 -27.76 -24.23 -6.55
C ALA A 282 -28.38 -24.12 -5.16
N ARG A 283 -28.38 -22.92 -4.56
CA ARG A 283 -29.03 -22.65 -3.28
C ARG A 283 -30.53 -22.92 -3.34
N THR A 284 -31.21 -22.39 -4.35
CA THR A 284 -32.64 -22.62 -4.57
C THR A 284 -32.93 -24.12 -4.73
N ALA A 285 -32.10 -24.83 -5.50
CA ALA A 285 -32.25 -26.27 -5.69
C ALA A 285 -32.08 -27.08 -4.38
N VAL A 286 -31.17 -26.66 -3.49
CA VAL A 286 -30.99 -27.26 -2.15
C VAL A 286 -32.20 -26.98 -1.28
N GLU A 287 -32.71 -25.75 -1.24
CA GLU A 287 -33.91 -25.38 -0.47
C GLU A 287 -35.13 -26.21 -0.91
N GLU A 288 -35.34 -26.39 -2.23
CA GLU A 288 -36.38 -27.27 -2.74
C GLU A 288 -36.16 -28.75 -2.39
N ALA A 289 -34.90 -29.23 -2.43
CA ALA A 289 -34.58 -30.61 -2.08
C ALA A 289 -34.87 -30.89 -0.61
N VAL A 290 -34.55 -29.95 0.28
CA VAL A 290 -34.88 -30.01 1.71
C VAL A 290 -36.39 -30.03 1.91
N ALA A 291 -37.14 -29.13 1.27
CA ALA A 291 -38.60 -29.11 1.37
C ALA A 291 -39.23 -30.43 0.88
N ARG A 292 -38.72 -31.02 -0.20
CA ARG A 292 -39.15 -32.35 -0.69
C ARG A 292 -38.82 -33.47 0.30
N ALA A 293 -37.68 -33.40 0.97
CA ALA A 293 -37.30 -34.38 1.99
C ALA A 293 -38.22 -34.30 3.21
N GLU A 294 -38.47 -33.10 3.75
CA GLU A 294 -39.39 -32.89 4.87
C GLU A 294 -40.81 -33.36 4.54
N ALA A 295 -41.31 -33.09 3.32
CA ALA A 295 -42.63 -33.56 2.90
C ALA A 295 -42.72 -35.10 2.89
N LYS A 296 -41.66 -35.79 2.46
CA LYS A 296 -41.58 -37.25 2.50
C LYS A 296 -41.52 -37.79 3.93
N GLU A 297 -40.78 -37.13 4.82
CA GLU A 297 -40.71 -37.50 6.23
C GLU A 297 -42.08 -37.37 6.92
N ARG A 298 -42.81 -36.29 6.65
CA ARG A 298 -44.19 -36.10 7.16
C ARG A 298 -45.13 -37.20 6.66
N ALA A 299 -45.13 -37.47 5.35
CA ALA A 299 -45.97 -38.52 4.77
C ALA A 299 -45.61 -39.91 5.34
N PHE A 300 -44.33 -40.19 5.58
CA PHE A 300 -43.90 -41.43 6.22
C PHE A 300 -44.39 -41.51 7.67
N ALA A 301 -44.34 -40.42 8.43
CA ALA A 301 -44.85 -40.37 9.81
C ALA A 301 -46.37 -40.63 9.86
N GLU A 302 -47.14 -40.04 8.96
CA GLU A 302 -48.58 -40.29 8.82
C GLU A 302 -48.86 -41.77 8.52
N GLN A 303 -48.15 -42.36 7.56
CA GLN A 303 -48.31 -43.78 7.22
C GLN A 303 -47.96 -44.72 8.40
N GLN A 304 -46.97 -44.37 9.22
CA GLN A 304 -46.64 -45.13 10.43
C GLN A 304 -47.78 -45.06 11.45
N GLN A 305 -48.36 -43.88 11.66
CA GLN A 305 -49.50 -43.68 12.56
C GLN A 305 -50.73 -44.47 12.10
N ASP A 306 -51.04 -44.46 10.80
CA ASP A 306 -52.16 -45.22 10.23
C ASP A 306 -51.96 -46.73 10.42
N ARG A 307 -50.74 -47.22 10.16
CA ARG A 307 -50.39 -48.64 10.36
C ARG A 307 -50.54 -49.06 11.82
N ASP A 308 -50.06 -48.23 12.75
CA ASP A 308 -50.12 -48.52 14.18
C ASP A 308 -51.57 -48.48 14.68
N SER A 309 -52.39 -47.57 14.17
CA SER A 309 -53.83 -47.51 14.43
C SER A 309 -54.56 -48.76 13.91
N ALA A 310 -54.29 -49.18 12.67
CA ALA A 310 -54.85 -50.40 12.10
C ALA A 310 -54.43 -51.66 12.89
N ARG A 311 -53.17 -51.70 13.35
CA ARG A 311 -52.67 -52.80 14.19
C ARG A 311 -53.43 -52.89 15.52
N ASN A 312 -53.74 -51.75 16.14
CA ASN A 312 -54.52 -51.70 17.37
C ASN A 312 -55.95 -52.20 17.14
N VAL A 313 -56.62 -51.75 16.08
CA VAL A 313 -57.97 -52.24 15.71
C VAL A 313 -57.98 -53.75 15.50
N VAL A 314 -56.99 -54.30 14.78
CA VAL A 314 -56.88 -55.76 14.58
C VAL A 314 -56.68 -56.48 15.92
N LYS A 315 -55.88 -55.92 16.83
CA LYS A 315 -55.66 -56.50 18.17
C LYS A 315 -56.96 -56.51 18.98
N GLU A 316 -57.71 -55.42 18.98
CA GLU A 316 -59.00 -55.29 19.67
C GLU A 316 -60.05 -56.26 19.09
N ALA A 317 -60.15 -56.35 17.76
CA ALA A 317 -61.07 -57.27 17.09
C ALA A 317 -60.76 -58.74 17.42
N LYS A 318 -59.48 -59.12 17.48
CA LYS A 318 -59.05 -60.46 17.92
C LYS A 318 -59.45 -60.75 19.37
N ALA A 319 -59.19 -59.80 20.28
CA ALA A 319 -59.57 -59.96 21.68
C ALA A 319 -61.09 -60.10 21.87
N ALA A 320 -61.88 -59.34 21.11
CA ALA A 320 -63.34 -59.45 21.10
C ALA A 320 -63.82 -60.81 20.55
N LEU A 321 -63.19 -61.32 19.50
CA LEU A 321 -63.49 -62.65 18.94
C LEU A 321 -63.17 -63.77 19.95
N GLU A 322 -62.01 -63.71 20.61
CA GLU A 322 -61.62 -64.67 21.65
C GLU A 322 -62.61 -64.65 22.84
N ALA A 323 -63.08 -63.46 23.26
CA ALA A 323 -64.08 -63.33 24.32
C ALA A 323 -65.44 -63.96 23.95
N LEU A 324 -65.84 -63.87 22.68
CA LEU A 324 -67.08 -64.49 22.19
C LEU A 324 -66.98 -66.02 22.04
N GLN A 325 -65.79 -66.57 21.80
CA GLN A 325 -65.56 -68.01 21.67
C GLN A 325 -65.36 -68.73 23.00
N GLY A 326 -65.06 -68.00 24.08
CA GLY A 326 -64.86 -68.52 25.43
C GLY A 326 -66.12 -68.58 26.31
N GLN A 327 -67.29 -68.23 25.77
CA GLN A 327 -68.62 -68.41 26.40
C GLN A 327 -69.33 -69.63 25.83
#